data_AF-A0A6M3LKB9-F1
#
_entry.id   AF-A0A6M3LKB9-F1
#
_cell.length_a   1.000
_cell.length_b   1.000
_cell.length_c   1.000
_cell.angle_alpha   90.00
_cell.angle_beta   90.00
_cell.angle_gamma   90.00
#
_symmetry.space_group_name_H-M   'P 1'
#
loop_
_entity.id
_entity.type
_entity.pdbx_description
1 polymer ?
#
loop_
_entity_poly.entity_id
_entity_poly.type
_entity_poly.pdbx_seq_one_letter_code
_entity_poly.pdbx_strand_id
1 'polypeptide(L)'
;MARRAPKGGYIWLWRKFRDHRFWPSYSGRRFTECEAWLDLLFDAAFKPHRRIFRGRTFELKSGELVGSQNDWADRWHWKRSEVRKFLDSLYLNGEAMHED
;
A
#
# COMPACT_ATOMS: atom_id res chain seq x y z
N MET A 1 20.78 15.21 -19.33
CA MET A 1 20.60 13.82 -19.80
C MET A 1 19.11 13.51 -19.81
N ALA A 2 18.50 13.27 -20.98
CA ALA A 2 17.09 12.90 -21.07
C ALA A 2 16.92 11.45 -20.60
N ARG A 3 16.16 11.22 -19.52
CA ARG A 3 15.77 9.87 -19.11
C ARG A 3 14.90 9.30 -20.23
N ARG A 4 15.42 8.31 -20.95
CA ARG A 4 14.71 7.57 -22.00
C ARG A 4 13.46 6.95 -21.37
N ALA A 5 12.27 7.23 -21.92
CA ALA A 5 11.04 6.63 -21.45
C ALA A 5 11.19 5.09 -21.41
N PRO A 6 10.71 4.41 -20.36
CA PRO A 6 10.87 2.97 -20.22
C PRO A 6 10.27 2.25 -21.45
N LYS A 7 11.06 1.37 -22.07
CA LYS A 7 10.59 0.49 -23.15
C LYS A 7 9.82 -0.68 -22.53
N GLY A 8 8.53 -0.48 -22.29
CA GLY A 8 7.61 -1.51 -21.82
C GLY A 8 6.18 -1.01 -21.91
N GLY A 9 5.25 -1.91 -22.28
CA GLY A 9 3.82 -1.67 -22.10
C GLY A 9 3.44 -1.75 -20.62
N TYR A 10 2.31 -1.16 -20.25
CA TYR A 10 1.75 -1.29 -18.91
C TYR A 10 0.50 -2.16 -18.96
N ILE A 11 0.23 -2.86 -17.86
CA ILE A 11 -1.05 -3.55 -17.65
C ILE A 11 -1.90 -2.72 -16.67
N TRP A 12 -3.19 -2.61 -16.96
CA TRP A 12 -4.15 -2.08 -15.99
C TRP A 12 -4.46 -3.18 -14.98
N LEU A 13 -4.02 -3.02 -13.74
CA LEU A 13 -4.36 -3.94 -12.66
C LEU A 13 -5.59 -3.41 -11.90
N TRP A 14 -6.71 -4.10 -12.02
CA TRP A 14 -7.93 -3.70 -11.33
C TRP A 14 -7.85 -4.01 -9.84
N ARG A 15 -8.39 -3.14 -8.99
CA ARG A 15 -8.28 -3.25 -7.52
C ARG A 15 -8.92 -4.52 -6.94
N LYS A 16 -9.90 -5.12 -7.64
CA LYS A 16 -10.46 -6.43 -7.25
C LYS A 16 -9.48 -7.59 -7.43
N PHE A 17 -8.27 -7.36 -7.91
CA PHE A 17 -7.21 -8.36 -7.90
C PHE A 17 -6.95 -8.91 -6.48
N ARG A 18 -7.17 -8.11 -5.43
CA ARG A 18 -7.12 -8.58 -4.03
C ARG A 18 -8.11 -9.69 -3.70
N ASP A 19 -9.20 -9.81 -4.44
CA ASP A 19 -10.22 -10.85 -4.24
C ASP A 19 -9.83 -12.16 -4.94
N HIS A 20 -8.74 -12.15 -5.71
CA HIS A 20 -8.27 -13.32 -6.44
C HIS A 20 -7.71 -14.38 -5.46
N ARG A 21 -7.97 -15.67 -5.74
CA ARG A 21 -7.53 -16.81 -4.90
C ARG A 21 -6.01 -16.90 -4.67
N PHE A 22 -5.22 -16.20 -5.48
CA PHE A 22 -3.77 -16.16 -5.35
C PHE A 22 -3.26 -15.00 -4.50
N TRP A 23 -4.14 -14.07 -4.12
CA TRP A 23 -3.78 -13.01 -3.20
C TRP A 23 -3.39 -13.63 -1.85
N PRO A 24 -2.32 -13.18 -1.18
CA PRO A 24 -1.75 -13.94 -0.07
C PRO A 24 -2.71 -14.11 1.11
N SER A 25 -3.64 -13.18 1.32
CA SER A 25 -4.65 -13.27 2.37
C SER A 25 -5.58 -14.48 2.25
N TYR A 26 -5.76 -15.04 1.05
CA TYR A 26 -6.55 -16.26 0.85
C TYR A 26 -5.80 -17.51 1.35
N SER A 27 -4.48 -17.54 1.22
CA SER A 27 -3.64 -18.65 1.70
C SER A 27 -3.12 -18.46 3.13
N GLY A 28 -3.28 -17.27 3.71
CA GLY A 28 -2.73 -16.92 5.03
C GLY A 28 -1.20 -16.90 5.05
N ARG A 29 -0.55 -16.87 3.88
CA ARG A 29 0.91 -16.82 3.80
C ARG A 29 1.40 -15.40 4.04
N ARG A 30 2.65 -15.32 4.43
CA ARG A 30 3.39 -14.07 4.54
C ARG A 30 3.47 -13.32 3.20
N PHE A 31 3.24 -12.02 3.24
CA PHE A 31 3.39 -11.12 2.09
C PHE A 31 4.88 -10.92 1.78
N THR A 32 5.18 -10.76 0.49
CA THR A 32 6.43 -10.19 0.00
C THR A 32 6.37 -8.66 0.06
N GLU A 33 7.52 -7.98 -0.04
CA GLU A 33 7.57 -6.51 -0.10
C GLU A 33 6.79 -5.95 -1.31
N CYS A 34 6.84 -6.63 -2.45
CA CYS A 34 6.05 -6.29 -3.64
C CYS A 34 4.54 -6.33 -3.35
N GLU A 35 4.08 -7.37 -2.66
CA GLU A 35 2.67 -7.52 -2.30
C GLU A 35 2.22 -6.50 -1.26
N ALA A 36 3.09 -6.19 -0.28
CA ALA A 36 2.85 -5.13 0.69
C ALA A 36 2.75 -3.76 0.00
N TRP A 37 3.63 -3.48 -0.97
CA TRP A 37 3.56 -2.26 -1.78
C TRP A 37 2.26 -2.18 -2.58
N LEU A 38 1.91 -3.25 -3.31
CA LEU A 38 0.64 -3.33 -4.03
C LEU A 38 -0.57 -3.17 -3.11
N ASP A 39 -0.50 -3.71 -1.90
CA ASP A 39 -1.53 -3.52 -0.88
C ASP A 39 -1.69 -2.05 -0.50
N LEU A 40 -0.60 -1.31 -0.27
CA LEU A 40 -0.72 0.14 -0.02
C LEU A 40 -1.35 0.87 -1.21
N LEU A 41 -0.95 0.56 -2.44
CA LEU A 41 -1.48 1.18 -3.66
C LEU A 41 -2.99 0.91 -3.87
N PHE A 42 -3.44 -0.28 -3.50
CA PHE A 42 -4.86 -0.61 -3.58
C PHE A 42 -5.70 0.10 -2.49
N ASP A 43 -5.14 0.35 -1.31
CA ASP A 43 -5.77 1.12 -0.23
C ASP A 43 -5.75 2.64 -0.46
N ALA A 44 -4.80 3.13 -1.27
CA ALA A 44 -4.72 4.53 -1.65
C ALA A 44 -6.02 5.04 -2.29
N ALA A 45 -6.48 6.20 -1.86
CA ALA A 45 -7.67 6.84 -2.37
C ALA A 45 -7.53 7.09 -3.89
N PHE A 46 -8.45 6.55 -4.68
CA PHE A 46 -8.47 6.85 -6.12
C PHE A 46 -8.92 8.30 -6.37
N LYS A 47 -9.94 8.73 -5.63
CA LYS A 47 -10.49 10.08 -5.66
C LYS A 47 -10.66 10.61 -4.23
N PRO A 48 -10.70 11.94 -4.04
CA PRO A 48 -10.89 12.50 -2.72
C PRO A 48 -12.17 11.99 -2.06
N HIS A 49 -12.08 11.57 -0.80
CA HIS A 49 -13.22 11.10 -0.03
C HIS A 49 -12.94 11.13 1.47
N ARG A 50 -14.02 11.07 2.25
CA ARG A 50 -13.96 10.97 3.70
C ARG A 50 -13.88 9.51 4.13
N ARG A 51 -12.94 9.18 5.02
CA ARG A 51 -12.80 7.84 5.61
C ARG A 51 -12.78 7.93 7.13
N ILE A 52 -13.60 7.11 7.78
CA ILE A 52 -13.57 6.96 9.24
C ILE A 52 -12.57 5.86 9.58
N PHE A 53 -11.60 6.16 10.44
CA PHE A 53 -10.61 5.20 10.92
C PHE A 53 -10.38 5.44 12.42
N ARG A 54 -10.59 4.39 13.24
CA ARG A 54 -10.48 4.42 14.70
C ARG A 54 -11.22 5.60 15.36
N GLY A 55 -12.47 5.81 14.96
CA GLY A 55 -13.34 6.87 15.51
C GLY A 55 -13.00 8.29 15.05
N ARG A 56 -11.96 8.47 14.22
CA ARG A 56 -11.59 9.76 13.64
C ARG A 56 -11.96 9.80 12.17
N THR A 57 -12.31 10.99 11.71
CA THR A 57 -12.65 11.25 10.32
C THR A 57 -11.44 11.86 9.62
N PHE A 58 -11.04 11.26 8.50
CA PHE A 58 -9.95 11.74 7.64
C PHE A 58 -10.51 12.16 6.29
N GLU A 59 -10.08 13.31 5.79
CA GLU A 59 -10.36 13.75 4.42
C GLU A 59 -9.15 13.40 3.55
N LEU A 60 -9.26 12.28 2.82
CA LEU A 60 -8.19 11.79 1.97
C LEU A 60 -8.27 12.43 0.59
N LYS A 61 -7.14 12.93 0.08
CA LYS A 61 -6.93 13.30 -1.32
C LYS A 61 -6.54 12.07 -2.14
N SER A 62 -6.54 12.19 -3.46
CA SER A 62 -6.09 11.11 -4.34
C SER A 62 -4.64 10.73 -4.02
N GLY A 63 -4.35 9.44 -3.88
CA GLY A 63 -3.05 8.90 -3.50
C GLY A 63 -2.84 8.73 -1.98
N GLU A 64 -3.66 9.38 -1.15
CA GLU A 64 -3.54 9.28 0.31
C GLU A 64 -4.26 8.04 0.85
N LEU A 65 -3.77 7.52 1.98
CA LEU A 65 -4.41 6.44 2.71
C LEU A 65 -4.24 6.64 4.21
N VAL A 66 -5.14 6.05 4.98
CA VAL A 66 -5.03 5.97 6.44
C VAL A 66 -5.07 4.50 6.86
N GLY A 67 -4.22 4.15 7.82
CA GLY A 67 -4.08 2.81 8.35
C GLY A 67 -3.14 2.82 9.57
N SER A 68 -2.82 1.65 10.10
CA SER A 68 -1.81 1.53 11.14
C SER A 68 -0.85 0.40 10.86
N GLN A 69 0.37 0.54 11.39
CA GLN A 69 1.39 -0.52 11.30
C GLN A 69 0.93 -1.85 11.88
N ASN A 70 0.03 -1.85 12.86
CA ASN A 70 -0.54 -3.08 13.42
C ASN A 70 -1.49 -3.74 12.43
N ASP A 71 -2.38 -2.98 11.79
CA ASP A 71 -3.33 -3.55 10.82
C ASP A 71 -2.59 -4.14 9.62
N TRP A 72 -1.50 -3.50 9.17
CA TRP A 72 -0.63 -4.04 8.13
C TRP A 72 0.19 -5.24 8.62
N ALA A 73 0.71 -5.22 9.84
CA ALA A 73 1.43 -6.35 10.42
C ALA A 73 0.54 -7.62 10.44
N ASP A 74 -0.69 -7.48 10.92
CA ASP A 74 -1.67 -8.57 10.97
C ASP A 74 -2.02 -9.05 9.56
N ARG A 75 -2.32 -8.12 8.64
CA ARG A 75 -2.70 -8.45 7.25
C ARG A 75 -1.56 -9.11 6.46
N TRP A 76 -0.32 -8.67 6.66
CA TRP A 76 0.84 -9.11 5.89
C TRP A 76 1.55 -10.33 6.50
N HIS A 77 1.11 -10.76 7.70
CA HIS A 77 1.80 -11.72 8.57
C HIS A 77 3.26 -11.30 8.83
N TRP A 78 3.43 -10.01 9.12
CA TRP A 78 4.69 -9.39 9.47
C TRP A 78 4.71 -9.03 10.95
N LYS A 79 5.89 -8.93 11.54
CA LYS A 79 6.05 -8.22 12.81
C LYS A 79 5.92 -6.72 12.53
N ARG A 80 5.39 -5.97 13.48
CA ARG A 80 5.30 -4.50 13.39
C ARG A 80 6.64 -3.84 13.05
N SER A 81 7.76 -4.38 13.56
CA SER A 81 9.10 -3.88 13.25
C SER A 81 9.49 -4.04 11.78
N GLU A 82 8.96 -5.05 11.10
CA GLU A 82 9.20 -5.30 9.67
C GLU A 82 8.38 -4.33 8.82
N VAL A 83 7.12 -4.09 9.20
CA VAL A 83 6.29 -3.04 8.59
C VAL A 83 6.97 -1.68 8.70
N ARG A 84 7.47 -1.33 9.89
CA ARG A 84 8.20 -0.09 10.10
C ARG A 84 9.41 0.03 9.18
N LYS A 85 10.29 -0.98 9.14
CA LYS A 85 11.47 -0.98 8.28
C LYS A 85 11.11 -0.81 6.80
N PHE A 86 10.06 -1.48 6.35
CA PHE A 86 9.58 -1.37 4.98
C PHE A 86 9.08 0.04 4.67
N LEU A 87 8.21 0.61 5.51
CA LEU A 87 7.73 1.98 5.33
C LEU A 87 8.88 3.01 5.38
N ASP A 88 9.81 2.87 6.33
CA ASP A 88 10.99 3.72 6.44
C ASP A 88 11.83 3.66 5.15
N SER A 89 11.94 2.49 4.51
CA SER A 89 12.60 2.35 3.21
C SER A 89 11.84 3.08 2.10
N LEU A 90 10.51 3.00 2.06
CA LEU A 90 9.70 3.73 1.06
C LEU A 90 9.86 5.25 1.22
N TYR A 91 9.88 5.74 2.46
CA TYR A 91 10.09 7.16 2.76
C TYR A 91 11.48 7.63 2.35
N LEU A 92 12.52 6.84 2.66
CA LEU A 92 13.90 7.15 2.31
C LEU A 92 14.10 7.24 0.79
N ASN A 93 13.39 6.41 0.01
CA ASN A 93 13.45 6.40 -1.45
C ASN A 93 12.51 7.43 -2.11
N GLY A 94 11.69 8.15 -1.34
CA GLY A 94 10.71 9.10 -1.87
C GLY A 94 9.52 8.44 -2.59
N GLU A 95 9.24 7.17 -2.28
CA GLU A 95 8.15 6.38 -2.86
C GLU A 95 6.83 6.59 -2.10
N ALA A 96 6.93 6.93 -0.82
CA ALA A 96 5.82 7.34 0.03
C ALA A 96 6.22 8.55 0.88
N MET A 97 5.23 9.22 1.46
CA MET A 97 5.40 10.33 2.39
C MET A 97 4.50 10.09 3.61
N HIS A 98 4.88 10.58 4.77
CA HIS A 98 4.06 10.59 5.97
C HIS A 98 3.74 12.05 6.32
N GLU A 99 2.47 12.39 6.54
CA GLU A 99 2.09 13.69 7.11
C GLU A 99 2.24 13.61 8.64
N ASP A 100 2.99 14.55 9.22
CA ASP A 100 3.23 14.67 10.67
C ASP A 100 1.97 15.06 11.47
#